data_AF-A0A0F9L0M8-F1
#
_entry.id   AF-A0A0F9L0M8-F1
#
_cell.length_a   1.000
_cell.length_b   1.000
_cell.length_c   1.000
_cell.angle_alpha   90.00
_cell.angle_beta   90.00
_cell.angle_gamma   90.00
#
_symmetry.space_group_name_H-M   'P 1'
#
loop_
_entity.id
_entity.type
_entity.pdbx_description
1 polymer ?
#
loop_
_entity_poly.entity_id
_entity_poly.type
_entity_poly.pdbx_seq_one_letter_code
_entity_poly.pdbx_strand_id
1 'polypeptide(L)'
;MARFTKAVKDEAIRGAQRYAVPVSTLLGIWKVESGFDPLALGDLNADNAAYSYGIGQLHVKGAGHGFHPRKLLNLVFNANLSARYFGGCVKAFPGKPRLAISAYNQGVSGTKEKGESVNKGYIDAVIAAAKEFGELDAIKPSKAEARRYTVKGNDSLWKIAQRFYDDGREWERIYAANVTIIGPDPDLIHPGQELIIP
;
A
#
# COMPACT_ATOMS: atom_id res chain seq x y z
N MET A 1 8.99 -8.05 -20.97
CA MET A 1 9.36 -8.33 -19.57
C MET A 1 9.33 -7.03 -18.80
N ALA A 2 8.39 -6.88 -17.86
CA ALA A 2 8.41 -5.74 -16.96
C ALA A 2 9.74 -5.73 -16.20
N ARG A 3 10.35 -4.55 -16.11
CA ARG A 3 11.66 -4.32 -15.50
C ARG A 3 11.45 -3.55 -14.20
N PHE A 4 12.35 -3.72 -13.25
CA PHE A 4 12.46 -2.80 -12.12
C PHE A 4 12.78 -1.39 -12.63
N THR A 5 11.75 -0.56 -12.79
CA THR A 5 11.88 0.80 -13.33
C THR A 5 12.10 1.83 -12.22
N LYS A 6 12.54 3.03 -12.60
CA LYS A 6 12.62 4.17 -11.67
C LYS A 6 11.25 4.46 -11.02
N ALA A 7 10.15 4.36 -11.77
CA ALA A 7 8.81 4.59 -11.22
C ALA A 7 8.45 3.56 -10.14
N VAL A 8 8.74 2.27 -10.36
CA VAL A 8 8.52 1.21 -9.36
C VAL A 8 9.36 1.46 -8.11
N LYS A 9 10.65 1.79 -8.28
CA LYS A 9 11.54 2.13 -7.16
C LYS A 9 10.99 3.31 -6.36
N ASP A 10 10.58 4.37 -7.04
CA ASP A 10 10.09 5.59 -6.40
C ASP A 10 8.78 5.35 -5.64
N GLU A 11 7.85 4.54 -6.19
CA GLU A 11 6.63 4.15 -5.47
C GLU A 11 6.89 3.22 -4.29
N ALA A 12 7.86 2.30 -4.40
CA ALA A 12 8.25 1.44 -3.28
C ALA A 12 8.79 2.27 -2.11
N ILE A 13 9.68 3.22 -2.38
CA ILE A 13 10.23 4.12 -1.36
C ILE A 13 9.11 4.94 -0.72
N ARG A 14 8.23 5.56 -1.53
CA ARG A 14 7.08 6.33 -1.02
C ARG A 14 6.17 5.48 -0.15
N GLY A 15 5.73 4.32 -0.64
CA GLY A 15 4.83 3.42 0.07
C GLY A 15 5.45 2.87 1.36
N ALA A 16 6.71 2.46 1.30
CA ALA A 16 7.45 1.94 2.44
C ALA A 16 7.58 2.97 3.56
N GLN A 17 8.01 4.19 3.24
CA GLN A 17 8.11 5.29 4.20
C GLN A 17 6.74 5.66 4.78
N ARG A 18 5.73 5.74 3.91
CA ARG A 18 4.35 6.09 4.26
C ARG A 18 3.71 5.11 5.25
N TYR A 19 3.97 3.82 5.10
CA TYR A 19 3.35 2.76 5.92
C TYR A 19 4.33 2.11 6.90
N ALA A 20 5.52 2.71 7.09
CA ALA A 20 6.57 2.27 8.00
C ALA A 20 6.95 0.78 7.83
N VAL A 21 7.20 0.38 6.59
CA VAL A 21 7.69 -0.97 6.24
C VAL A 21 9.05 -0.89 5.54
N PRO A 22 9.88 -1.96 5.55
CA PRO A 22 11.13 -1.98 4.80
C PRO A 22 10.88 -1.86 3.28
N VAL A 23 11.65 -1.01 2.61
CA VAL A 23 11.61 -0.85 1.14
C VAL A 23 12.00 -2.16 0.47
N SER A 24 13.02 -2.83 1.02
CA SER A 24 13.56 -4.08 0.50
C SER A 24 12.51 -5.19 0.49
N THR A 25 11.79 -5.38 1.60
CA THR A 25 10.73 -6.40 1.72
C THR A 25 9.55 -6.10 0.82
N LEU A 26 9.13 -4.83 0.70
CA LEU A 26 8.05 -4.44 -0.20
C LEU A 26 8.41 -4.73 -1.67
N LEU A 27 9.64 -4.42 -2.09
CA LEU A 27 10.14 -4.77 -3.43
C LEU A 27 10.28 -6.28 -3.62
N GLY A 28 10.69 -7.02 -2.58
CA GLY A 28 10.73 -8.47 -2.59
C GLY A 28 9.34 -9.08 -2.85
N ILE A 29 8.30 -8.54 -2.21
CA ILE A 29 6.90 -8.91 -2.45
C ILE A 29 6.53 -8.61 -3.90
N TRP A 30 6.72 -7.39 -4.39
CA TRP A 30 6.34 -7.03 -5.78
C TRP A 30 7.10 -7.81 -6.84
N LYS A 31 8.35 -8.20 -6.57
CA LYS A 31 9.13 -9.07 -7.45
C LYS A 31 8.51 -10.46 -7.56
N VAL A 32 8.10 -11.04 -6.43
CA VAL A 32 7.49 -12.38 -6.38
C VAL A 32 6.07 -12.36 -6.94
N GLU A 33 5.29 -11.32 -6.63
CA GLU A 33 3.88 -11.22 -7.04
C GLU A 33 3.71 -10.98 -8.54
N SER A 34 4.53 -10.11 -9.15
CA SER A 34 4.29 -9.66 -10.53
C SER A 34 5.54 -9.56 -11.38
N GLY A 35 6.73 -9.83 -10.84
CA GLY A 35 7.98 -9.48 -11.52
C GLY A 35 8.08 -7.98 -11.82
N PHE A 36 7.45 -7.14 -10.98
CA PHE A 36 7.30 -5.69 -11.17
C PHE A 36 6.39 -5.27 -12.33
N ASP A 37 5.52 -6.14 -12.84
CA ASP A 37 4.56 -5.78 -13.88
C ASP A 37 3.31 -5.08 -13.29
N PRO A 38 3.13 -3.77 -13.54
CA PRO A 38 1.94 -3.06 -13.07
C PRO A 38 0.64 -3.52 -13.74
N LEU A 39 0.74 -4.26 -14.85
CA LEU A 39 -0.40 -4.79 -15.59
C LEU A 39 -0.61 -6.29 -15.37
N ALA A 40 0.12 -6.91 -14.43
CA ALA A 40 -0.01 -8.33 -14.14
C ALA A 40 -1.45 -8.71 -13.77
N LEU A 41 -1.89 -9.82 -14.35
CA LEU A 41 -3.16 -10.48 -14.05
C LEU A 41 -2.85 -11.79 -13.34
N GLY A 42 -3.51 -12.04 -12.20
CA GLY A 42 -3.40 -13.33 -11.52
C GLY A 42 -4.29 -14.39 -12.14
N ASP A 43 -4.54 -15.45 -11.35
CA ASP A 43 -5.37 -16.58 -11.78
C ASP A 43 -6.74 -16.14 -12.26
N LEU A 44 -7.19 -16.76 -13.34
CA LEU A 44 -8.48 -16.51 -13.96
C LEU A 44 -9.57 -17.35 -13.29
N ASN A 45 -10.73 -16.75 -13.10
CA ASN A 45 -11.93 -17.42 -12.66
C ASN A 45 -12.63 -18.15 -13.83
N ALA A 46 -13.75 -18.82 -13.55
CA ALA A 46 -14.53 -19.55 -14.56
C ALA A 46 -15.06 -18.64 -15.70
N ASP A 47 -15.19 -17.34 -15.46
CA ASP A 47 -15.63 -16.34 -16.43
C ASP A 47 -14.44 -15.68 -17.17
N ASN A 48 -13.24 -16.25 -17.06
CA ASN A 48 -12.00 -15.76 -17.65
C ASN A 48 -11.57 -14.35 -17.15
N ALA A 49 -12.02 -13.95 -15.95
CA ALA A 49 -11.61 -12.73 -15.28
C ALA A 49 -10.60 -13.01 -14.17
N ALA A 50 -9.56 -12.19 -14.06
CA ALA A 50 -8.54 -12.37 -13.02
C ALA A 50 -9.08 -12.05 -11.62
N TYR A 51 -8.58 -12.77 -10.61
CA TYR A 51 -8.89 -12.49 -9.21
C TYR A 51 -8.06 -11.33 -8.62
N SER A 52 -6.80 -11.24 -9.03
CA SER A 52 -5.80 -10.28 -8.56
C SER A 52 -5.18 -9.48 -9.70
N TYR A 53 -4.75 -8.26 -9.38
CA TYR A 53 -4.32 -7.29 -10.37
C TYR A 53 -3.10 -6.50 -9.91
N GLY A 54 -2.27 -6.14 -10.89
CA GLY A 54 -1.20 -5.16 -10.79
C GLY A 54 0.01 -5.62 -9.99
N ILE A 55 0.86 -4.65 -9.65
CA ILE A 55 2.21 -4.89 -9.14
C ILE A 55 2.24 -5.69 -7.84
N GLY A 56 1.24 -5.50 -6.96
CA GLY A 56 1.12 -6.21 -5.70
C GLY A 56 0.13 -7.38 -5.73
N GLN A 57 -0.38 -7.78 -6.90
CA GLN A 57 -1.38 -8.86 -7.06
C GLN A 57 -2.54 -8.77 -6.06
N LEU A 58 -3.20 -7.62 -6.02
CA LEU A 58 -4.25 -7.37 -5.04
C LEU A 58 -5.57 -8.03 -5.45
N HIS A 59 -6.01 -9.02 -4.67
CA HIS A 59 -7.30 -9.69 -4.89
C HIS A 59 -8.47 -8.72 -4.70
N VAL A 60 -9.40 -8.64 -5.66
CA VAL A 60 -10.51 -7.66 -5.64
C VAL A 60 -11.29 -7.71 -4.32
N LYS A 61 -11.74 -8.90 -3.89
CA LYS A 61 -12.50 -9.07 -2.62
C LYS A 61 -11.65 -9.03 -1.35
N GLY A 62 -10.31 -8.96 -1.47
CA GLY A 62 -9.37 -8.98 -0.37
C GLY A 62 -8.65 -7.65 -0.24
N ALA A 63 -7.32 -7.66 -0.38
CA ALA A 63 -6.48 -6.47 -0.31
C ALA A 63 -6.83 -5.39 -1.37
N GLY A 64 -7.56 -5.74 -2.43
CA GLY A 64 -8.10 -4.81 -3.43
C GLY A 64 -9.37 -4.07 -3.00
N HIS A 65 -10.01 -4.46 -1.88
CA HIS A 65 -11.16 -3.77 -1.27
C HIS A 65 -12.32 -3.42 -2.22
N GLY A 66 -12.59 -4.27 -3.20
CA GLY A 66 -13.67 -4.10 -4.17
C GLY A 66 -13.40 -3.05 -5.24
N PHE A 67 -12.20 -2.46 -5.31
CA PHE A 67 -11.89 -1.53 -6.39
C PHE A 67 -11.96 -2.23 -7.76
N HIS A 68 -12.45 -1.47 -8.75
CA HIS A 68 -12.58 -1.95 -10.11
C HIS A 68 -11.20 -2.38 -10.66
N PRO A 69 -11.11 -3.49 -11.43
CA PRO A 69 -9.86 -3.99 -12.02
C PRO A 69 -8.99 -2.93 -12.71
N ARG A 70 -9.60 -2.08 -13.54
CA ARG A 70 -8.89 -0.97 -14.22
C ARG A 70 -8.18 -0.02 -13.25
N LYS A 71 -8.73 0.21 -12.06
CA LYS A 71 -8.09 1.04 -11.03
C LYS A 71 -6.91 0.29 -10.39
N LEU A 72 -7.07 -1.01 -10.14
CA LEU A 72 -6.00 -1.86 -9.62
C LEU A 72 -4.84 -2.09 -10.62
N LEU A 73 -5.03 -1.82 -11.92
CA LEU A 73 -3.96 -1.83 -12.92
C LEU A 73 -3.17 -0.50 -12.99
N ASN A 74 -3.57 0.53 -12.25
CA ASN A 74 -2.77 1.75 -12.14
C ASN A 74 -1.62 1.52 -11.16
N LEU A 75 -0.37 1.71 -11.63
CA LEU A 75 0.85 1.49 -10.84
C LEU A 75 0.82 2.22 -9.50
N VAL A 76 0.58 3.54 -9.52
CA VAL A 76 0.65 4.38 -8.31
C VAL A 76 -0.39 3.93 -7.29
N PHE A 77 -1.63 3.73 -7.76
CA PHE A 77 -2.73 3.30 -6.91
C PHE A 77 -2.48 1.90 -6.31
N ASN A 78 -2.09 0.93 -7.12
CA ASN A 78 -1.85 -0.44 -6.68
C ASN A 78 -0.65 -0.51 -5.73
N ALA A 79 0.44 0.17 -6.06
CA ALA A 79 1.63 0.25 -5.21
C ALA A 79 1.31 0.84 -3.83
N ASN A 80 0.55 1.95 -3.78
CA ASN A 80 0.12 2.53 -2.51
C ASN A 80 -0.79 1.58 -1.71
N LEU A 81 -1.77 0.95 -2.37
CA LEU A 81 -2.69 0.03 -1.73
C LEU A 81 -1.98 -1.24 -1.21
N SER A 82 -1.03 -1.76 -1.97
CA SER A 82 -0.18 -2.90 -1.60
C SER A 82 0.71 -2.56 -0.40
N ALA A 83 1.39 -1.40 -0.43
CA ALA A 83 2.21 -0.95 0.70
C ALA A 83 1.38 -0.75 1.97
N ARG A 84 0.16 -0.20 1.85
CA ARG A 84 -0.80 -0.08 2.96
C ARG A 84 -1.14 -1.45 3.53
N TYR A 85 -1.48 -2.41 2.66
CA TYR A 85 -1.85 -3.75 3.06
C TYR A 85 -0.70 -4.45 3.79
N PHE A 86 0.52 -4.34 3.28
CA PHE A 86 1.71 -4.87 3.94
C PHE A 86 1.99 -4.18 5.29
N GLY A 87 1.82 -2.86 5.38
CA GLY A 87 1.90 -2.14 6.66
C GLY A 87 0.89 -2.65 7.69
N GLY A 88 -0.33 -2.99 7.26
CA GLY A 88 -1.32 -3.66 8.10
C GLY A 88 -0.85 -5.03 8.57
N CYS A 89 -0.21 -5.82 7.70
CA CYS A 89 0.37 -7.12 8.03
C CYS A 89 1.50 -6.99 9.05
N VAL A 90 2.41 -6.02 8.88
CA VAL A 90 3.50 -5.75 9.85
C VAL A 90 2.95 -5.33 11.22
N LYS A 91 1.92 -4.47 11.25
CA LYS A 91 1.24 -4.08 12.50
C LYS A 91 0.58 -5.28 13.19
N ALA A 92 0.03 -6.24 12.44
CA ALA A 92 -0.57 -7.44 12.99
C ALA A 92 0.45 -8.44 13.57
N PHE A 93 1.71 -8.38 13.13
CA PHE A 93 2.78 -9.30 13.51
C PHE A 93 4.07 -8.55 13.91
N PRO A 94 4.04 -7.75 14.99
CA PRO A 94 5.17 -6.91 15.38
C PRO A 94 6.40 -7.75 15.71
N GLY A 95 7.56 -7.37 15.14
CA GLY A 95 8.82 -8.10 15.31
C GLY A 95 8.87 -9.48 14.64
N LYS A 96 7.84 -9.86 13.86
CA LYS A 96 7.73 -11.18 13.21
C LYS A 96 7.63 -11.01 11.68
N PRO A 97 8.71 -10.59 11.00
CA PRO A 97 8.67 -10.24 9.57
C PRO A 97 8.22 -11.39 8.67
N ARG A 98 8.58 -12.64 9.00
CA ARG A 98 8.16 -13.82 8.24
C ARG A 98 6.64 -14.03 8.28
N LEU A 99 6.01 -13.81 9.43
CA LEU A 99 4.54 -13.84 9.54
C LEU A 99 3.87 -12.66 8.83
N ALA A 100 4.49 -11.47 8.85
CA ALA A 100 3.97 -10.34 8.08
C ALA A 100 3.99 -10.62 6.56
N ILE A 101 5.06 -11.22 6.05
CA ILE A 101 5.15 -11.67 4.64
C ILE A 101 4.12 -12.77 4.37
N SER A 102 4.02 -13.76 5.26
CA SER A 102 3.00 -14.80 5.17
C SER A 102 1.59 -14.21 5.04
N ALA A 103 1.27 -13.24 5.90
CA ALA A 103 -0.03 -12.56 5.94
C ALA A 103 -0.34 -11.73 4.71
N TYR A 104 0.68 -11.22 4.00
CA TYR A 104 0.46 -10.58 2.71
C TYR A 104 -0.15 -11.56 1.70
N ASN A 105 0.32 -12.80 1.69
CA ASN A 105 -0.11 -13.82 0.74
C ASN A 105 -1.41 -14.54 1.14
N GLN A 106 -1.59 -14.89 2.42
CA GLN A 106 -2.76 -15.68 2.86
C GLN A 106 -3.75 -14.90 3.75
N GLY A 107 -3.50 -13.61 3.98
CA GLY A 107 -4.26 -12.78 4.90
C GLY A 107 -3.88 -12.96 6.38
N VAL A 108 -4.13 -11.93 7.18
CA VAL A 108 -3.79 -11.90 8.61
C VAL A 108 -4.48 -13.00 9.41
N SER A 109 -5.76 -13.30 9.14
CA SER A 109 -6.49 -14.37 9.86
C SER A 109 -5.88 -15.73 9.55
N GLY A 110 -5.63 -16.02 8.28
CA GLY A 110 -5.01 -17.28 7.85
C GLY A 110 -3.64 -17.48 8.49
N THR A 111 -2.82 -16.44 8.54
CA THR A 111 -1.51 -16.52 9.21
C THR A 111 -1.61 -16.70 10.73
N LYS A 112 -2.61 -16.12 11.40
CA LYS A 112 -2.83 -16.36 12.84
C LYS A 112 -3.18 -17.83 13.12
N GLU A 113 -3.93 -18.47 12.23
CA GLU A 113 -4.34 -19.87 12.35
C GLU A 113 -3.24 -20.86 11.94
N LYS A 114 -2.56 -20.58 10.81
CA LYS A 114 -1.72 -21.57 10.10
C LYS A 114 -0.22 -21.26 10.15
N GLY A 115 0.14 -20.06 10.60
CA GLY A 115 1.52 -19.59 10.62
C GLY A 115 2.14 -19.54 9.22
N GLU A 116 3.34 -20.10 9.09
CA GLU A 116 4.13 -20.10 7.84
C GLU A 116 4.04 -21.40 7.05
N SER A 117 3.39 -22.43 7.60
CA SER A 117 3.46 -23.80 7.09
C SER A 117 2.94 -23.95 5.67
N VAL A 118 1.90 -23.18 5.31
CA VAL A 118 1.20 -23.28 4.03
C VAL A 118 1.84 -22.50 2.89
N ASN A 119 2.72 -21.54 3.19
CA ASN A 119 3.31 -20.64 2.19
C ASN A 119 4.80 -20.35 2.43
N LYS A 120 5.52 -21.28 3.08
CA LYS A 120 6.95 -21.15 3.36
C LYS A 120 7.78 -20.83 2.10
N GLY A 121 7.47 -21.46 0.97
CA GLY A 121 8.15 -21.22 -0.30
C GLY A 121 8.00 -19.77 -0.79
N TYR A 122 6.81 -19.19 -0.65
CA TYR A 122 6.57 -17.77 -0.95
C TYR A 122 7.39 -16.86 -0.02
N ILE A 123 7.38 -17.13 1.30
CA ILE A 123 8.13 -16.33 2.28
C ILE A 123 9.63 -16.34 1.97
N ASP A 124 10.19 -17.52 1.70
CA ASP A 124 11.61 -17.67 1.40
C ASP A 124 11.98 -16.98 0.08
N ALA A 125 11.12 -17.04 -0.94
CA ALA A 125 11.30 -16.31 -2.20
C ALA A 125 11.30 -14.79 -2.00
N VAL A 126 10.37 -14.26 -1.21
CA VAL A 126 10.31 -12.82 -0.89
C VAL A 126 11.56 -12.38 -0.14
N ILE A 127 12.01 -13.14 0.86
CA ILE A 127 13.23 -12.83 1.62
C ILE A 127 14.46 -12.87 0.72
N ALA A 128 14.55 -13.85 -0.19
CA ALA A 128 15.63 -13.92 -1.16
C ALA A 128 15.64 -12.70 -2.08
N ALA A 129 14.47 -12.33 -2.62
CA ALA A 129 14.31 -11.15 -3.47
C ALA A 129 14.62 -9.84 -2.73
N ALA A 130 14.23 -9.71 -1.47
CA ALA A 130 14.45 -8.52 -0.66
C ALA A 130 15.95 -8.20 -0.49
N LYS A 131 16.82 -9.21 -0.43
CA LYS A 131 18.28 -9.02 -0.31
C LYS A 131 18.88 -8.19 -1.43
N GLU A 132 18.30 -8.22 -2.63
CA GLU A 132 18.75 -7.42 -3.78
C GLU A 132 18.55 -5.90 -3.56
N PHE A 133 17.71 -5.54 -2.60
CA PHE A 133 17.26 -4.17 -2.37
C PHE A 133 17.61 -3.64 -0.96
N GLY A 134 18.45 -4.35 -0.20
CA GLY A 134 18.75 -4.01 1.20
C GLY A 134 19.28 -2.58 1.41
N GLU A 135 20.09 -2.08 0.47
CA GLU A 135 20.61 -0.70 0.49
C GLU A 135 19.51 0.36 0.47
N LEU A 136 18.32 0.04 -0.06
CA LEU A 136 17.21 0.99 -0.13
C LEU A 136 16.53 1.22 1.23
N ASP A 137 16.72 0.33 2.20
CA ASP A 137 16.19 0.53 3.56
C ASP A 137 16.90 1.67 4.30
N ALA A 138 18.12 2.01 3.89
CA ALA A 138 18.86 3.16 4.42
C ALA A 138 18.37 4.51 3.86
N ILE A 139 17.48 4.51 2.86
CA ILE A 139 16.92 5.73 2.30
C ILE A 139 16.00 6.38 3.33
N LYS A 140 16.53 7.44 3.95
CA LYS A 140 15.75 8.27 4.86
C LYS A 140 14.57 8.90 4.12
N PRO A 141 13.43 9.08 4.79
CA PRO A 141 12.35 9.89 4.25
C PRO A 141 12.91 11.26 3.89
N SER A 142 12.91 11.59 2.59
CA SER A 142 13.00 12.98 2.21
C SER A 142 11.77 13.64 2.85
N LYS A 143 11.95 14.78 3.52
CA LYS A 143 10.82 15.57 4.00
C LYS A 143 9.95 15.90 2.79
N ALA A 144 8.92 15.11 2.55
CA ALA A 144 7.99 15.39 1.47
C ALA A 144 7.47 16.80 1.73
N GLU A 145 7.50 17.66 0.71
CA GLU A 145 6.93 18.98 0.84
C GLU A 145 5.44 18.80 1.14
N ALA A 146 5.10 18.99 2.42
CA ALA A 146 3.74 19.01 2.90
C ALA A 146 2.95 19.95 2.00
N ARG A 147 2.05 19.39 1.19
CA ARG A 147 1.21 20.20 0.31
C ARG A 147 0.17 20.88 1.19
N ARG A 148 -0.09 22.16 0.93
CA ARG A 148 -1.21 22.85 1.58
C ARG A 148 -2.42 22.78 0.67
N TYR A 149 -3.59 22.54 1.26
CA TYR A 149 -4.86 22.54 0.56
C TYR A 149 -5.86 23.40 1.32
N THR A 150 -6.41 24.41 0.65
CA THR A 150 -7.51 25.21 1.17
C THR A 150 -8.83 24.46 0.95
N VAL A 151 -9.52 24.15 2.05
CA VAL A 151 -10.83 23.47 2.04
C VAL A 151 -11.83 24.30 1.24
N LYS A 152 -12.57 23.63 0.35
CA LYS A 152 -13.62 24.22 -0.48
C LYS A 152 -14.99 23.81 0.03
N GLY A 153 -16.03 24.54 -0.39
CA GLY A 153 -17.42 24.15 -0.12
C GLY A 153 -17.71 22.71 -0.55
N ASN A 154 -18.42 21.96 0.30
CA ASN A 154 -18.77 20.53 0.11
C ASN A 154 -17.60 19.53 0.12
N ASP A 155 -16.40 19.95 0.53
CA ASP A 155 -15.31 19.01 0.82
C ASP A 155 -15.63 18.17 2.06
N SER A 156 -15.06 16.97 2.07
CA SER A 156 -14.90 16.14 3.27
C SER A 156 -13.48 15.58 3.25
N LEU A 157 -12.94 15.17 4.40
CA LEU A 157 -11.61 14.55 4.45
C LEU A 157 -11.50 13.33 3.51
N TRP A 158 -12.59 12.57 3.36
CA TRP A 158 -12.68 11.48 2.38
C TRP A 158 -12.50 11.96 0.93
N LYS A 159 -13.20 13.02 0.51
CA LYS A 159 -13.08 13.57 -0.85
C LYS A 159 -11.69 14.15 -1.10
N ILE A 160 -11.12 14.81 -0.09
CA ILE A 160 -9.76 15.35 -0.16
C ILE A 160 -8.76 14.19 -0.29
N ALA A 161 -8.85 13.16 0.55
CA ALA A 161 -8.00 11.97 0.45
C ALA A 161 -8.14 11.26 -0.91
N GLN A 162 -9.36 11.14 -1.42
CA GLN A 162 -9.63 10.58 -2.74
C GLN A 162 -8.97 11.39 -3.86
N ARG A 163 -8.86 12.72 -3.73
CA ARG A 163 -8.18 13.58 -4.71
C ARG A 163 -6.66 13.47 -4.64
N PHE A 164 -6.08 13.38 -3.44
CA PHE A 164 -4.64 13.47 -3.26
C PHE A 164 -3.91 12.12 -3.20
N TYR A 165 -4.62 11.06 -2.83
CA TYR A 165 -4.06 9.72 -2.68
C TYR A 165 -4.72 8.67 -3.57
N ASP A 166 -5.70 9.07 -4.39
CA ASP A 166 -6.60 8.18 -5.12
C ASP A 166 -7.35 7.18 -4.23
N ASP A 167 -7.37 7.39 -2.91
CA ASP A 167 -7.98 6.54 -1.91
C ASP A 167 -8.61 7.36 -0.79
N GLY A 168 -9.94 7.48 -0.79
CA GLY A 168 -10.68 8.20 0.25
C GLY A 168 -10.46 7.65 1.67
N ARG A 169 -10.05 6.39 1.81
CA ARG A 169 -9.77 5.75 3.12
C ARG A 169 -8.46 6.24 3.76
N GLU A 170 -7.74 7.13 3.10
CA GLU A 170 -6.55 7.81 3.63
C GLU A 170 -6.92 9.11 4.38
N TRP A 171 -8.22 9.40 4.57
CA TRP A 171 -8.71 10.59 5.27
C TRP A 171 -8.13 10.73 6.69
N GLU A 172 -7.95 9.61 7.40
CA GLU A 172 -7.38 9.59 8.76
C GLU A 172 -5.96 10.17 8.81
N ARG A 173 -5.18 10.02 7.73
CA ARG A 173 -3.85 10.63 7.63
C ARG A 173 -3.94 12.15 7.58
N ILE A 174 -4.89 12.67 6.81
CA ILE A 174 -5.12 14.11 6.73
C ILE A 174 -5.55 14.62 8.10
N TYR A 175 -6.48 13.92 8.76
CA TYR A 175 -6.90 14.30 10.11
C TYR A 175 -5.73 14.33 11.09
N ALA A 176 -4.93 13.25 11.14
CA ALA A 176 -3.79 13.14 12.05
C ALA A 176 -2.75 14.27 11.88
N ALA A 177 -2.54 14.74 10.64
CA ALA A 177 -1.64 15.86 10.37
C ALA A 177 -2.23 17.24 10.71
N ASN A 178 -3.54 17.32 10.94
CA ASN A 178 -4.27 18.58 11.08
C ASN A 178 -5.14 18.64 12.35
N VAL A 179 -4.92 17.77 13.35
CA VAL A 179 -5.70 17.76 14.60
C VAL A 179 -5.70 19.14 15.26
N THR A 180 -4.59 19.88 15.19
CA THR A 180 -4.48 21.23 15.75
C THR A 180 -5.29 22.28 14.98
N ILE A 181 -5.69 22.00 13.74
CA ILE A 181 -6.47 22.90 12.86
C ILE A 181 -7.95 22.52 12.87
N ILE A 182 -8.25 21.23 12.81
CA ILE A 182 -9.61 20.68 12.72
C ILE A 182 -10.25 20.56 14.11
N GLY A 183 -9.47 20.26 15.14
CA GLY A 183 -9.98 19.99 16.48
C GLY A 183 -10.40 18.52 16.65
N PRO A 184 -11.20 18.20 17.69
CA PRO A 184 -11.52 16.83 18.08
C PRO A 184 -12.49 16.12 17.13
N ASP A 185 -13.24 16.85 16.31
CA ASP A 185 -14.23 16.30 15.38
C ASP A 185 -13.67 16.30 13.94
N PRO A 186 -13.31 15.13 13.37
CA PRO A 186 -12.76 15.02 12.01
C PRO A 186 -13.76 15.37 10.91
N ASP A 187 -15.07 15.35 11.19
CA ASP A 187 -16.10 15.66 10.19
C ASP A 187 -16.35 17.18 10.09
N LEU A 188 -15.84 17.96 11.04
CA LEU A 188 -16.04 19.41 11.11
C LEU A 188 -14.90 20.19 10.42
N ILE A 189 -14.83 20.09 9.10
CA ILE A 189 -13.97 20.97 8.28
C ILE A 189 -14.76 22.13 7.68
N HIS A 190 -14.12 23.29 7.60
CA HIS A 190 -14.74 24.54 7.14
C HIS A 190 -14.03 25.08 5.90
N PRO A 191 -14.77 25.59 4.89
CA PRO A 191 -14.17 26.28 3.75
C PRO A 191 -13.21 27.39 4.20
N GLY A 192 -12.06 27.47 3.54
CA GLY A 192 -10.99 28.42 3.88
C GLY A 192 -9.95 27.89 4.87
N GLN A 193 -10.20 26.78 5.57
CA GLN A 193 -9.16 26.12 6.38
C GLN A 193 -8.02 25.65 5.47
N GLU A 194 -6.78 25.92 5.86
CA GLU A 194 -5.60 25.36 5.20
C GLU A 194 -5.17 24.06 5.87
N LEU A 195 -5.32 22.94 5.17
CA LEU A 195 -4.90 21.62 5.64
C LEU A 195 -3.55 21.23 5.05
N ILE A 196 -2.73 20.58 5.86
CA ILE A 196 -1.54 19.85 5.44
C ILE A 196 -1.98 18.52 4.81
N ILE A 197 -1.50 18.24 3.61
CA ILE A 197 -1.63 16.95 2.92
C ILE A 197 -0.26 16.27 2.94
N PRO A 198 -0.06 15.27 3.80
CA PRO A 198 1.24 14.58 3.93
C PRO A 198 1.67 13.71 2.74
#